data_AF-A0A661VQZ1-F1
#
_entry.id   AF-A0A661VQZ1-F1
#
_cell.length_a   1.000
_cell.length_b   1.000
_cell.length_c   1.000
_cell.angle_alpha   90.00
_cell.angle_beta   90.00
_cell.angle_gamma   90.00
#
_symmetry.space_group_name_H-M   'P 1'
#
loop_
_entity.id
_entity.type
_entity.pdbx_description
1 polymer ?
#
loop_
_entity_poly.entity_id
_entity_poly.type
_entity_poly.pdbx_seq_one_letter_code
_entity_poly.pdbx_strand_id
1 'polypeptide(L)' 'GQEIARRVTLHEGSIPLHTLIADVDYGFTEAHTTTGKIGVKVWIYKGNILPEVAEVGLESAPVKESTE' A
#
# COMPACT_ATOMS: atom_id res chain seq x y z
N GLY A 1 13.30 27.85 -11.72
CA GLY A 1 13.81 26.68 -10.98
C GLY A 1 15.03 27.08 -10.19
N GLN A 2 15.37 26.35 -9.13
CA GLN A 2 16.69 26.44 -8.49
C GLN A 2 17.74 25.89 -9.45
N GLU A 3 18.92 26.51 -9.52
CA GLU A 3 20.01 26.10 -10.42
C GLU A 3 20.67 24.78 -9.97
N ILE A 4 20.55 24.46 -8.68
CA ILE A 4 21.11 23.26 -8.06
C ILE A 4 19.97 22.31 -7.67
N ALA A 5 20.08 21.05 -8.09
CA ALA A 5 19.12 20.01 -7.74
C ALA A 5 19.15 19.69 -6.24
N ARG A 6 17.97 19.60 -5.60
CA ARG A 6 17.83 19.24 -4.18
C ARG A 6 16.69 18.25 -3.98
N ARG A 7 16.79 17.42 -2.95
CA ARG A 7 15.71 16.53 -2.51
C ARG A 7 15.16 17.03 -1.18
N VAL A 8 13.84 17.11 -1.08
CA VAL A 8 13.14 17.40 0.18
C VAL A 8 12.29 16.19 0.49
N THR A 9 12.41 15.69 1.72
CA THR A 9 11.58 14.60 2.24
C THR A 9 10.79 15.15 3.41
N LEU A 10 9.49 14.91 3.39
CA LEU A 10 8.56 15.22 4.46
C LEU A 10 7.84 13.91 4.78
N HIS A 11 7.70 13.59 6.05
CA HIS A 11 6.91 12.45 6.50
C HIS A 11 6.14 12.86 7.74
N GLU A 12 4.89 12.41 7.84
CA GLU A 12 4.01 12.66 8.96
C GLU A 12 3.51 11.32 9.48
N GLY A 13 3.59 11.09 10.80
CA GLY A 13 3.30 9.80 11.40
C GLY A 13 4.43 8.76 11.24
N SER A 14 4.06 7.47 11.32
CA SER A 14 4.98 6.34 11.23
C SER A 14 4.75 5.54 9.96
N ILE A 15 5.82 5.32 9.18
CA ILE A 15 5.82 4.52 7.96
C ILE A 15 6.75 3.32 8.18
N PRO A 16 6.22 2.16 8.61
CA PRO A 16 7.04 0.99 8.92
C PRO A 16 7.45 0.27 7.63
N LEU A 17 8.60 0.64 7.06
CA LEU A 17 9.13 0.07 5.81
C LEU A 17 9.68 -1.36 5.93
N HIS A 18 9.94 -1.84 7.16
CA HIS A 18 10.46 -3.18 7.43
C HIS A 18 9.38 -4.19 7.80
N THR A 19 8.14 -3.73 8.02
CA THR A 19 7.01 -4.56 8.44
C THR A 19 6.26 -5.04 7.20
N LEU A 20 6.44 -6.32 6.82
CA LEU A 20 5.83 -6.87 5.59
C LEU A 20 4.30 -6.92 5.63
N ILE A 21 3.70 -6.95 6.82
CA ILE A 21 2.24 -6.95 7.00
C ILE A 21 1.63 -5.54 7.01
N ALA A 22 2.45 -4.50 6.90
CA ALA A 22 1.97 -3.14 6.78
C ALA A 22 1.45 -2.92 5.36
N ASP A 23 0.23 -2.42 5.23
CA ASP A 23 -0.32 -1.97 3.96
C ASP A 23 0.29 -0.60 3.62
N VAL A 24 1.34 -0.63 2.79
CA VAL A 24 2.07 0.56 2.35
C VAL A 24 1.94 0.69 0.85
N ASP A 25 1.17 1.68 0.42
CA ASP A 25 1.08 2.06 -0.98
C ASP A 25 2.30 2.87 -1.39
N TYR A 26 2.87 2.51 -2.53
CA TYR A 26 3.99 3.20 -3.14
C TYR A 26 3.60 3.84 -4.47
N GLY A 27 3.87 5.15 -4.61
CA GLY A 27 3.65 5.89 -5.85
C GLY A 27 4.90 6.66 -6.28
N PHE A 28 5.20 6.60 -7.58
CA PHE A 28 6.25 7.43 -8.20
C PHE A 28 5.71 8.11 -9.45
N THR A 29 5.98 9.40 -9.58
CA THR A 29 5.61 10.17 -10.77
C THR A 29 6.67 11.22 -11.11
N GLU A 30 6.81 11.52 -12.39
CA GLU A 30 7.68 12.58 -12.89
C GLU A 30 6.85 13.78 -13.33
N ALA A 31 7.08 14.94 -12.71
CA ALA A 31 6.51 16.20 -13.13
C ALA A 31 7.44 16.88 -14.15
N HIS A 32 6.88 17.20 -15.33
CA HIS A 32 7.58 17.94 -16.37
C HIS A 32 7.38 19.44 -16.13
N THR A 33 8.47 20.14 -15.82
CA THR A 33 8.47 21.59 -15.61
C THR A 33 9.37 22.29 -16.62
N THR A 34 9.21 23.61 -16.76
CA THR A 34 9.96 24.43 -17.74
C THR A 34 11.48 24.32 -17.58
N THR A 35 11.98 24.09 -16.36
CA THR A 35 13.42 24.05 -16.05
C THR A 35 13.96 22.62 -15.86
N GLY A 36 13.14 21.59 -16.08
CA GLY A 36 13.55 20.19 -15.94
C GLY A 36 12.45 19.26 -15.44
N LYS A 37 12.83 18.02 -15.12
CA LYS A 37 11.94 17.01 -14.55
C LYS A 37 12.11 16.94 -13.04
N ILE A 38 11.00 16.84 -12.30
CA ILE A 38 10.99 16.65 -10.86
C ILE A 38 10.36 15.29 -10.55
N GLY A 39 11.10 14.40 -9.91
CA GLY A 39 10.58 13.11 -9.45
C GLY A 39 9.92 13.24 -8.08
N VAL A 40 8.65 12.84 -7.95
CA VAL A 40 7.91 12.80 -6.70
C VAL A 40 7.71 11.35 -6.28
N LYS A 41 8.14 11.02 -5.07
CA LYS A 41 8.05 9.70 -4.47
C LYS A 41 7.15 9.80 -3.23
N VAL A 42 6.07 9.03 -3.19
CA VAL A 42 5.08 9.07 -2.11
C VAL A 42 4.90 7.66 -1.53
N TRP A 43 4.80 7.61 -0.21
CA TRP A 43 4.44 6.41 0.53
C TRP A 43 3.23 6.73 1.41
N ILE A 44 2.23 5.86 1.39
CA ILE A 44 1.01 6.01 2.19
C ILE A 44 0.83 4.74 3.00
N TYR A 45 0.95 4.84 4.32
CA TYR A 45 0.64 3.75 5.23
C TYR A 45 -0.84 3.78 5.58
N LYS A 46 -1.58 2.73 5.22
CA LYS A 46 -3.02 2.61 5.46
C LYS A 46 -3.39 1.80 6.71
N GLY A 47 -2.41 1.21 7.38
CA GLY A 47 -2.60 0.33 8.52
C GLY A 47 -1.95 -1.03 8.28
N ASN A 48 -2.17 -1.96 9.21
CA ASN A 48 -1.73 -3.34 9.03
C ASN A 48 -2.85 -4.15 8.39
N ILE A 49 -2.53 -4.97 7.39
CA ILE A 49 -3.41 -6.06 7.00
C ILE A 49 -3.35 -7.12 8.10
N LEU A 50 -4.25 -7.02 9.07
CA LEU A 50 -4.64 -8.22 9.80
C LEU A 50 -5.39 -9.08 8.76
N PRO A 51 -4.94 -10.30 8.46
CA PRO A 51 -5.78 -11.24 7.75
C PRO A 51 -6.95 -11.55 8.69
N GLU A 52 -7.98 -10.72 8.67
CA GLU A 52 -9.31 -11.18 9.07
C GLU A 52 -9.56 -12.38 8.17
N VAL A 53 -9.69 -13.53 8.82
CA VAL A 53 -9.89 -14.83 8.20
C VAL A 53 -10.79 -14.59 7.00
N ALA A 54 -10.27 -14.87 5.80
CA ALA A 54 -11.10 -14.87 4.62
C ALA A 54 -12.21 -15.89 4.89
N GLU A 55 -13.35 -15.41 5.38
CA GLU A 55 -14.63 -16.10 5.31
C GLU A 55 -14.97 -16.13 3.82
N VAL A 56 -14.25 -17.01 3.12
CA VAL A 56 -14.64 -17.51 1.83
C VAL A 56 -15.93 -18.27 2.13
N GLY A 57 -17.05 -17.62 1.83
CA GLY A 57 -18.38 -18.20 1.90
C GLY A 57 -18.48 -19.46 1.06
N LEU A 58 -18.14 -20.60 1.66
CA LEU A 58 -18.70 -21.89 1.28
C LEU A 58 -20.05 -22.03 1.98
N GLU A 59 -21.01 -21.26 1.50
CA GLU A 59 -22.43 -21.52 1.75
C GLU A 59 -22.85 -22.82 1.06
N SER A 60 -23.34 -23.77 1.87
CA SER A 60 -24.28 -24.84 1.55
C SER A 60 -23.90 -25.89 0.49
N ALA A 61 -23.34 -27.01 0.95
CA ALA A 61 -23.72 -28.32 0.41
C ALA A 61 -24.60 -29.03 1.47
N PRO A 62 -25.82 -29.48 1.11
CA PRO A 62 -26.81 -29.93 2.09
C PRO A 62 -26.41 -31.25 2.73
N VAL A 63 -26.72 -31.34 4.02
CA VAL A 63 -26.82 -32.56 4.82
C VAL A 63 -27.50 -33.68 4.02
N LYS A 64 -26.81 -34.81 3.86
CA LYS A 64 -27.46 -36.13 3.71
C LYS A 64 -26.89 -37.08 4.77
N GLU A 65 -27.62 -37.13 5.87
CA GLU A 65 -27.76 -38.32 6.70
C GLU A 65 -28.26 -39.47 5.81
N SER A 66 -27.47 -40.53 5.64
CA SER A 66 -27.87 -41.80 5.01
C SER A 66 -26.81 -42.88 5.28
N THR A 67 -27.14 -43.80 6.20
CA THR A 67 -26.72 -45.22 6.22
C THR A 67 -25.23 -45.54 6.31
N GLU A 68 -24.74 -45.92 7.50
CA GLU A 68 -24.70 -47.33 7.98
C GLU A 68 -24.46 -47.37 9.49
#